data_AF-A0A5M7PYI8-F1
#
_entry.id   AF-A0A5M7PYI8-F1
#
_cell.length_a   1.000
_cell.length_b   1.000
_cell.length_c   1.000
_cell.angle_alpha   90.00
_cell.angle_beta   90.00
_cell.angle_gamma   90.00
#
_symmetry.space_group_name_H-M   'P 1'
#
loop_
_entity.id
_entity.type
_entity.pdbx_description
1 polymer ?
#
loop_
_entity_poly.entity_id
_entity_poly.type
_entity_poly.pdbx_seq_one_letter_code
_entity_poly.pdbx_strand_id
1 'polypeptide(L)'
;HGVGDEHIVLRVTGCPNGCGRAMLAELGLVGKAPGRYNLHLGGNRTGTRIPRMYRENINESEILATIDELVGRWATERQAAEGFGDFTIRVGIVAPVLDPARDFWEEAK
;
A
#
# COMPACT_ATOMS: atom_id res chain seq x y z
N HIS A 1 10.80 4.40 -13.83
CA HIS A 1 11.61 3.50 -12.97
C HIS A 1 12.01 2.15 -13.60
N GLY A 2 11.73 1.83 -14.88
CA GLY A 2 12.28 0.61 -15.51
C GLY A 2 11.68 -0.73 -15.04
N VAL A 3 10.52 -0.70 -14.38
CA VAL A 3 9.80 -1.89 -13.85
C VAL A 3 8.47 -2.13 -14.57
N GLY A 4 8.39 -1.79 -15.87
CA GLY A 4 7.16 -1.84 -16.65
C GLY A 4 6.58 -3.25 -16.85
N ASP A 5 7.42 -4.28 -16.79
CA ASP A 5 7.02 -5.69 -16.90
C ASP A 5 6.57 -6.29 -15.55
N GLU A 6 6.73 -5.55 -14.46
CA GLU A 6 6.27 -5.95 -13.14
C GLU A 6 4.84 -5.43 -12.87
N HIS A 7 4.21 -5.98 -11.84
CA HIS A 7 2.92 -5.53 -11.38
C HIS A 7 2.91 -5.29 -9.87
N ILE A 8 2.04 -4.36 -9.48
CA ILE A 8 1.64 -4.09 -8.10
C ILE A 8 0.14 -4.38 -8.02
N VAL A 9 -0.28 -5.17 -7.03
CA VAL A 9 -1.70 -5.34 -6.74
C VAL A 9 -2.23 -4.03 -6.14
N LEU A 10 -2.66 -3.12 -7.01
CA LEU A 10 -3.28 -1.84 -6.64
C LEU A 10 -4.81 -1.98 -6.70
N ARG A 11 -5.50 -1.52 -5.65
CA ARG A 11 -6.96 -1.53 -5.60
C ARG A 11 -7.51 -0.25 -4.97
N VAL A 12 -8.67 0.17 -5.45
CA VAL A 12 -9.40 1.33 -4.96
C VAL A 12 -10.77 0.88 -4.45
N THR A 13 -11.16 1.35 -3.26
CA THR A 13 -12.53 1.25 -2.75
C THR A 13 -13.05 2.65 -2.43
N GLY A 14 -14.28 2.95 -2.84
CA GLY A 14 -14.84 4.31 -2.72
C GLY A 14 -15.20 4.73 -1.29
N CYS A 15 -15.33 3.76 -0.36
CA CYS A 15 -15.64 4.00 1.04
C CYS A 15 -15.10 2.84 1.90
N PRO A 16 -15.06 2.97 3.25
CA PRO A 16 -14.47 1.97 4.14
C PRO A 16 -15.23 0.63 4.19
N ASN A 17 -16.39 0.49 3.53
CA ASN A 17 -17.08 -0.80 3.39
C ASN A 17 -16.29 -1.83 2.56
N GLY A 18 -15.32 -1.39 1.75
CA GLY A 18 -14.30 -2.29 1.20
C GLY A 18 -14.68 -3.13 -0.03
N CYS A 19 -15.72 -2.77 -0.81
CA CYS A 19 -16.15 -3.54 -2.00
C CYS A 19 -15.01 -3.79 -3.00
N GLY A 20 -14.10 -2.82 -3.15
CA GLY A 20 -12.93 -2.92 -4.04
C GLY A 20 -11.81 -3.83 -3.53
N ARG A 21 -11.95 -4.42 -2.33
CA ARG A 21 -10.96 -5.30 -1.69
C ARG A 21 -9.58 -4.66 -1.52
N ALA A 22 -9.53 -3.35 -1.26
CA ALA A 22 -8.31 -2.58 -1.02
C ALA A 22 -7.52 -3.07 0.21
N MET A 23 -8.21 -3.66 1.20
CA MET A 23 -7.56 -4.23 2.40
C MET A 23 -6.87 -5.59 2.17
N LEU A 24 -6.76 -6.04 0.91
CA LEU A 24 -5.96 -7.21 0.49
C LEU A 24 -5.11 -6.87 -0.74
N ALA A 25 -4.71 -5.60 -0.86
CA ALA A 25 -3.87 -5.07 -1.93
C ALA A 25 -2.46 -4.80 -1.41
N GLU A 26 -1.46 -4.83 -2.30
CA GLU A 26 -0.13 -4.31 -1.96
C GLU A 26 -0.18 -2.79 -1.74
N LEU A 27 -0.98 -2.09 -2.57
CA LEU A 27 -1.30 -0.68 -2.45
C LEU A 27 -2.83 -0.50 -2.48
N GLY A 28 -3.41 -0.08 -1.36
CA GLY A 28 -4.84 0.12 -1.20
C GLY A 28 -5.21 1.59 -1.07
N LEU A 29 -6.21 2.05 -1.82
CA LEU A 29 -6.85 3.35 -1.63
C LEU A 29 -8.25 3.18 -1.07
N VAL A 30 -8.52 3.80 0.07
CA VAL A 30 -9.84 3.79 0.74
C VAL A 30 -10.40 5.20 0.74
N GLY A 31 -11.50 5.43 0.01
CA GLY A 31 -12.13 6.74 -0.11
C GLY A 31 -12.62 7.27 1.23
N LYS A 32 -12.32 8.55 1.49
CA LYS A 32 -12.68 9.26 2.74
C LYS A 32 -13.53 10.50 2.48
N ALA A 33 -13.29 11.20 1.38
CA ALA A 33 -14.08 12.35 0.91
C ALA A 33 -13.94 12.47 -0.62
N PRO A 34 -14.73 13.33 -1.30
CA PRO A 34 -14.55 13.57 -2.73
C PRO A 34 -13.09 13.95 -3.06
N GLY A 35 -12.45 13.13 -3.92
CA GLY A 35 -11.06 13.31 -4.31
C GLY A 35 -10.00 13.03 -3.23
N ARG A 36 -10.39 12.41 -2.09
CA ARG A 36 -9.47 12.09 -0.98
C ARG A 36 -9.56 10.66 -0.51
N TYR A 37 -8.40 10.08 -0.21
CA TYR A 37 -8.24 8.66 0.13
C TYR A 37 -7.27 8.47 1.29
N ASN A 38 -7.47 7.41 2.06
CA ASN A 38 -6.43 6.82 2.88
C ASN A 38 -5.60 5.89 1.99
N LEU A 39 -4.28 6.04 2.04
CA LEU A 39 -3.31 5.20 1.36
C LEU A 39 -2.81 4.12 2.31
N HIS A 40 -3.01 2.86 1.94
CA HIS A 40 -2.58 1.68 2.68
C HIS A 40 -1.48 0.95 1.91
N LEU A 41 -0.45 0.48 2.61
CA LEU A 41 0.71 -0.23 2.05
C LEU A 41 1.01 -1.51 2.84
N GLY A 42 1.75 -2.43 2.22
CA GLY A 42 2.30 -3.60 2.92
C GLY A 42 1.45 -4.86 2.84
N GLY A 43 0.46 -4.94 1.95
CA GLY A 43 -0.12 -6.25 1.58
C GLY A 43 0.88 -7.10 0.79
N ASN A 44 0.43 -8.19 0.17
CA ASN A 44 1.28 -9.02 -0.69
C ASN A 44 0.52 -9.49 -1.93
N ARG A 45 1.26 -10.02 -2.92
CA ARG A 45 0.70 -10.47 -4.21
C ARG A 45 -0.36 -11.57 -4.06
N THR A 46 -0.22 -12.43 -3.05
CA THR A 46 -1.15 -13.54 -2.78
C THR A 46 -2.36 -13.14 -1.95
N GLY A 47 -2.42 -11.91 -1.42
CA GLY A 47 -3.56 -11.39 -0.67
C GLY A 47 -3.75 -12.04 0.71
N THR A 48 -2.67 -12.44 1.39
CA THR A 48 -2.73 -13.07 2.72
C THR A 48 -2.39 -12.12 3.87
N ARG A 49 -2.09 -10.85 3.58
CA ARG A 49 -1.74 -9.83 4.59
C ARG A 49 -2.52 -8.54 4.35
N ILE A 50 -3.01 -7.95 5.44
CA ILE A 50 -3.73 -6.68 5.43
C ILE A 50 -2.71 -5.51 5.37
N PRO A 51 -2.89 -4.52 4.48
CA PRO A 51 -2.02 -3.37 4.41
C PRO A 51 -2.33 -2.35 5.52
N ARG A 52 -1.27 -1.79 6.13
CA ARG A 52 -1.36 -0.73 7.15
C ARG A 52 -1.59 0.62 6.50
N MET A 53 -2.30 1.51 7.19
CA MET A 53 -2.46 2.89 6.72
C MET A 53 -1.10 3.60 6.77
N TYR A 54 -0.68 4.14 5.64
CA TYR A 54 0.58 4.89 5.48
C TYR A 54 0.35 6.39 5.49
N ARG A 55 -0.70 6.86 4.79
CA ARG A 55 -1.11 8.27 4.79
C ARG A 55 -2.62 8.38 4.85
N GLU A 56 -3.11 9.37 5.59
CA GLU A 56 -4.54 9.58 5.78
C GLU A 56 -5.03 10.78 4.96
N ASN A 57 -6.22 10.64 4.36
CA ASN A 57 -6.98 11.74 3.77
C ASN A 57 -6.23 12.57 2.72
N ILE A 58 -5.38 11.95 1.91
CA ILE A 58 -4.58 12.65 0.89
C ILE A 58 -5.30 12.71 -0.46
N ASN A 59 -4.94 13.70 -1.27
CA ASN A 59 -5.49 13.89 -2.61
C ASN A 59 -4.69 13.12 -3.69
N GLU A 60 -5.19 13.10 -4.92
CA GLU A 60 -4.58 12.35 -6.03
C GLU A 60 -3.13 12.74 -6.33
N SER A 61 -2.76 14.03 -6.31
CA SER A 61 -1.39 14.44 -6.62
C SER A 61 -0.41 13.99 -5.53
N GLU A 62 -0.84 14.01 -4.27
CA GLU A 62 -0.07 13.47 -3.14
C GLU A 62 0.11 11.95 -3.25
N ILE A 63 -0.93 11.23 -3.71
CA ILE A 63 -0.88 9.78 -3.95
C ILE A 63 0.11 9.48 -5.06
N LEU A 64 0.02 10.15 -6.21
CA LEU A 64 0.90 9.93 -7.35
C LEU A 64 2.36 10.24 -7.02
N ALA A 65 2.63 11.33 -6.29
CA ALA A 65 3.98 11.66 -5.82
C ALA A 65 4.54 10.57 -4.88
N THR A 66 3.71 10.05 -3.98
CA THR A 66 4.08 8.94 -3.09
C THR A 66 4.37 7.66 -3.87
N ILE A 67 3.55 7.33 -4.87
CA ILE A 67 3.76 6.15 -5.73
C ILE A 67 5.06 6.29 -6.51
N ASP A 68 5.32 7.46 -7.10
CA ASP A 68 6.53 7.71 -7.88
C ASP A 68 7.80 7.50 -7.04
N GLU A 69 7.84 8.08 -5.84
CA GLU A 69 8.95 7.90 -4.89
C GLU A 69 9.15 6.42 -4.54
N LEU A 70 8.09 5.73 -4.11
CA LEU A 70 8.19 4.36 -3.60
C LEU A 70 8.49 3.35 -4.70
N VAL A 71 7.93 3.54 -5.90
CA VAL A 71 8.24 2.69 -7.06
C VAL A 71 9.67 2.94 -7.53
N GLY A 72 10.17 4.17 -7.44
CA GLY A 72 11.56 4.50 -7.71
C GLY A 72 12.52 3.74 -6.79
N ARG A 73 12.23 3.73 -5.48
CA ARG A 73 12.99 2.95 -4.49
C ARG A 73 12.86 1.44 -4.72
N TRP A 74 11.66 0.93 -4.96
CA TRP A 74 11.45 -0.49 -5.23
C TRP A 74 12.23 -0.96 -6.47
N ALA A 75 12.29 -0.14 -7.52
CA ALA A 75 13.03 -0.49 -8.73
C ALA A 75 14.54 -0.69 -8.50
N THR A 76 15.14 0.01 -7.54
CA THR A 76 16.59 -0.01 -7.27
C THR A 76 16.98 -0.88 -6.08
N GLU A 77 16.11 -0.98 -5.06
CA GLU A 77 16.41 -1.61 -3.78
C GLU A 77 15.77 -3.01 -3.62
N ARG A 78 14.92 -3.47 -4.56
CA ARG A 78 14.24 -4.77 -4.44
C ARG A 78 15.17 -5.98 -4.56
N GLN A 79 14.80 -7.06 -3.89
CA GLN A 79 15.39 -8.37 -4.12
C GLN A 79 14.80 -9.04 -5.37
N ALA A 80 15.45 -10.11 -5.84
CA ALA A 80 14.96 -10.88 -6.98
C ALA A 80 13.55 -11.43 -6.68
N ALA A 81 12.61 -11.22 -7.61
CA ALA A 81 11.21 -11.62 -7.52
C ALA A 81 10.42 -11.04 -6.31
N GLU A 82 10.92 -9.98 -5.67
CA GLU A 82 10.23 -9.32 -4.55
C GLU A 82 9.07 -8.44 -5.04
N GLY A 83 7.87 -8.67 -4.48
CA GLY A 83 6.70 -7.83 -4.68
C GLY A 83 6.81 -6.49 -3.95
N PHE A 84 6.10 -5.48 -4.45
CA PHE A 84 6.14 -4.12 -3.89
C PHE A 84 5.67 -4.07 -2.42
N GLY A 85 4.63 -4.82 -2.08
CA GLY A 85 4.10 -4.83 -0.71
C GLY A 85 5.09 -5.43 0.29
N ASP A 86 5.75 -6.53 -0.05
CA ASP A 86 6.79 -7.14 0.79
C ASP A 86 8.03 -6.22 0.90
N PHE A 87 8.42 -5.58 -0.20
CA PHE A 87 9.47 -4.57 -0.21
C PHE A 87 9.21 -3.46 0.81
N THR A 88 8.01 -2.85 0.80
CA THR A 88 7.68 -1.74 1.71
C THR A 88 7.82 -2.10 3.19
N ILE A 89 7.60 -3.36 3.56
CA ILE A 89 7.84 -3.85 4.92
C ILE A 89 9.33 -4.09 5.17
N ARG A 90 10.03 -4.77 4.24
CA ARG A 90 11.44 -5.11 4.41
C ARG A 90 12.32 -3.88 4.61
N VAL A 91 12.08 -2.80 3.84
CA VAL A 91 12.86 -1.56 3.97
C VAL A 91 12.30 -0.60 5.02
N GLY A 92 11.30 -1.02 5.80
CA GLY A 92 10.76 -0.25 6.93
C GLY A 92 9.97 0.99 6.55
N ILE A 93 9.30 1.00 5.38
CA ILE A 93 8.35 2.08 5.02
C ILE A 93 7.05 1.95 5.82
N VAL A 94 6.62 0.72 6.10
CA VAL A 94 5.47 0.42 6.98
C VAL A 94 5.73 -0.84 7.80
N ALA A 95 5.21 -0.88 9.03
CA ALA A 95 5.18 -2.10 9.83
C ALA A 95 4.11 -3.07 9.30
N PRO A 96 4.36 -4.39 9.30
CA PRO A 96 3.35 -5.37 8.92
C PRO A 96 2.16 -5.37 9.90
N VAL A 97 1.00 -5.82 9.42
CA VAL A 97 -0.15 -6.19 10.26
C VAL A 97 -0.07 -7.72 10.45
N LEU A 98 0.13 -8.17 11.68
CA LEU A 98 0.32 -9.58 12.04
C LEU A 98 -0.90 -10.14 12.78
N ASP A 99 -1.51 -9.32 13.63
CA ASP A 99 -2.74 -9.63 14.35
C ASP A 99 -3.74 -8.47 14.19
N PRO A 100 -4.55 -8.47 13.11
CA PRO A 100 -5.39 -7.32 12.77
C PRO A 100 -6.37 -6.89 13.86
N ALA A 101 -6.75 -7.80 14.78
CA ALA A 101 -7.63 -7.49 15.90
C ALA A 101 -6.94 -6.64 16.97
N ARG A 102 -5.59 -6.63 17.01
CA ARG A 102 -4.78 -5.97 18.04
C ARG A 102 -3.88 -4.88 17.47
N ASP A 103 -3.26 -5.11 16.32
CA ASP A 103 -2.16 -4.28 15.80
C ASP A 103 -2.53 -3.41 14.59
N PHE A 104 -3.75 -3.55 14.03
CA PHE A 104 -4.10 -2.90 12.78
C PHE A 104 -4.04 -1.36 12.84
N TRP A 105 -4.39 -0.79 13.99
CA TRP A 105 -4.47 0.67 14.20
C TRP A 105 -3.20 1.29 14.76
N GLU A 106 -2.14 0.51 14.97
CA GLU A 106 -0.85 1.06 15.39
C GLU A 106 -0.26 1.99 14.31
N GLU A 107 0.41 3.06 14.75
CA GLU A 107 1.02 4.02 13.84
C GLU A 107 2.06 3.33 12.93
N ALA A 108 2.09 3.74 11.65
CA ALA A 108 3.18 3.39 10.75
C ALA A 108 4.44 4.12 11.24
N LYS A 109 5.32 3.38 11.91
CA LYS A 109 6.61 3.89 12.42
C LYS A 109 7.45 4.52 11.32
#